data_AF-A0A060C711-F1
#
_entry.id   AF-A0A060C711-F1
#
_cell.length_a   1.000
_cell.length_b   1.000
_cell.length_c   1.000
_cell.angle_alpha   90.00
_cell.angle_beta   90.00
_cell.angle_gamma   90.00
#
_symmetry.space_group_name_H-M   'P 1'
#
loop_
_entity.id
_entity.type
_entity.pdbx_description
1 polymer ?
#
loop_
_entity_poly.entity_id
_entity_poly.type
_entity_poly.pdbx_seq_one_letter_code
_entity_poly.pdbx_strand_id
1 'polypeptide(L)' 'MDLPTANDVFPIYIGDDRTDEDAFKVLRDRGQGIGILVSKFPKETSASYSLREPAEVMDFLHRLVNWKRLSLKEREKVL' A
#
# COMPACT_ATOMS: atom_id res chain seq x y z
N MET A 1 -15.85 10.35 19.81
CA MET A 1 -15.34 10.34 18.43
C MET A 1 -14.45 9.12 18.37
N ASP A 2 -14.96 8.01 17.84
CA ASP A 2 -14.23 6.74 17.82
C ASP A 2 -13.21 6.79 16.69
N LEU A 3 -11.93 6.64 17.02
CA LEU A 3 -10.86 6.53 16.03
C LEU A 3 -10.84 5.11 15.47
N PRO A 4 -10.53 4.94 14.17
CA PRO A 4 -10.41 3.61 13.57
C PRO A 4 -9.36 2.79 14.33
N THR A 5 -9.71 1.55 14.64
CA THR A 5 -8.80 0.56 15.21
C THR A 5 -7.92 -0.04 14.13
N ALA A 6 -6.86 -0.76 14.52
CA ALA A 6 -5.98 -1.43 13.57
C ALA A 6 -6.72 -2.42 12.64
N ASN A 7 -7.90 -2.90 13.03
CA ASN A 7 -8.74 -3.79 12.21
C ASN A 7 -9.60 -3.03 11.19
N ASP A 8 -9.80 -1.72 11.36
CA ASP A 8 -10.63 -0.90 10.47
C ASP A 8 -9.82 -0.34 9.27
N VAL A 9 -8.51 -0.62 9.25
CA VAL A 9 -7.60 -0.13 8.21
C VAL A 9 -6.89 -1.29 7.52
N PHE A 10 -6.53 -1.05 6.26
CA PHE A 10 -5.68 -1.93 5.48
C PHE A 10 -4.32 -1.24 5.27
N PRO A 11 -3.27 -1.62 6.02
CA PRO A 11 -2.00 -0.92 5.96
C PRO A 11 -1.26 -1.20 4.64
N ILE A 12 -0.72 -0.14 4.04
CA ILE A 12 0.16 -0.19 2.87
C ILE A 12 1.46 0.51 3.27
N TYR A 13 2.59 -0.20 3.19
CA TYR A 13 3.91 0.36 3.45
C TYR A 13 4.73 0.34 2.16
N ILE A 14 5.38 1.46 1.82
CA ILE A 14 6.16 1.63 0.60
C ILE A 14 7.56 2.13 1.00
N GLY A 15 8.59 1.42 0.58
CA GLY A 15 9.98 1.70 0.97
C GLY A 15 10.99 1.23 -0.08
N ASP A 16 12.19 1.82 -0.12
CA ASP A 16 13.20 1.61 -1.18
C ASP A 16 14.48 0.91 -0.70
N ASP A 17 14.69 0.85 0.61
CA ASP A 17 15.95 0.42 1.20
C ASP A 17 15.82 -0.78 2.16
N ARG A 18 16.95 -1.17 2.76
CA ARG A 18 17.02 -2.34 3.64
C ARG A 18 16.32 -2.11 4.99
N THR A 19 16.16 -0.85 5.41
CA THR A 19 15.53 -0.52 6.71
C THR A 19 14.03 -0.81 6.69
N ASP A 20 13.43 -0.82 5.49
CA ASP A 20 12.01 -1.12 5.28
C ASP A 20 11.65 -2.60 5.39
N GLU A 21 12.64 -3.51 5.31
CA GLU A 21 12.41 -4.96 5.34
C GLU A 21 11.73 -5.43 6.63
N ASP A 22 12.04 -4.80 7.77
CA ASP A 22 11.40 -5.12 9.04
C ASP A 22 9.90 -4.78 9.00
N ALA A 23 9.53 -3.66 8.37
CA ALA A 23 8.13 -3.27 8.19
C ALA A 23 7.40 -4.24 7.25
N PHE A 24 8.03 -4.63 6.14
CA PHE A 24 7.47 -5.62 5.22
C PHE A 24 7.25 -6.98 5.89
N LYS A 25 8.22 -7.45 6.67
CA LYS A 25 8.12 -8.70 7.42
C LYS A 25 6.98 -8.64 8.43
N VAL A 26 6.84 -7.54 9.17
CA VAL A 26 5.72 -7.36 10.11
C VAL A 26 4.37 -7.43 9.39
N LEU A 27 4.21 -6.80 8.23
CA LEU A 27 2.96 -6.87 7.46
C LEU A 27 2.68 -8.28 6.92
N ARG A 28 3.71 -8.94 6.41
CA ARG A 28 3.63 -10.33 5.91
C ARG A 28 3.23 -11.30 7.03
N ASP A 29 3.92 -11.24 8.17
CA ASP A 29 3.70 -12.14 9.31
C ASP A 29 2.33 -11.92 9.96
N ARG A 30 1.83 -10.68 9.97
CA ARG A 30 0.47 -10.37 10.43
C ARG A 30 -0.62 -10.85 9.47
N GLY A 31 -0.29 -11.08 8.19
CA GLY A 31 -1.27 -11.41 7.14
C GLY A 31 -2.27 -10.29 6.84
N GLN A 32 -2.07 -9.08 7.36
CA GLN A 32 -2.96 -7.94 7.21
C GLN A 32 -2.15 -6.72 6.73
N GLY A 33 -2.42 -6.33 5.48
CA GLY A 33 -1.71 -5.25 4.79
C GLY A 33 -0.73 -5.75 3.74
N ILE A 34 -0.06 -4.81 3.08
CA ILE A 34 0.92 -5.10 2.02
C ILE A 34 2.16 -4.22 2.12
N GLY A 35 3.32 -4.83 1.92
CA GLY A 35 4.58 -4.13 1.68
C GLY A 35 4.85 -4.00 0.18
N ILE A 36 5.34 -2.84 -0.24
CA ILE A 36 5.73 -2.53 -1.62
C ILE A 36 7.18 -2.03 -1.62
N LEU A 37 8.07 -2.79 -2.26
CA LEU A 37 9.46 -2.38 -2.46
C LEU A 37 9.58 -1.43 -3.66
N VAL A 38 10.32 -0.34 -3.53
CA VAL A 38 10.70 0.52 -4.65
C VAL A 38 12.13 0.17 -5.08
N SER A 39 12.27 -0.51 -6.21
CA SER A 39 13.59 -0.83 -6.75
C SER A 39 13.60 -1.05 -8.25
N LYS A 40 14.61 -0.46 -8.90
CA LYS A 40 14.84 -0.62 -10.34
C LYS A 40 15.24 -2.04 -10.73
N PHE A 41 15.82 -2.80 -9.79
CA PHE A 41 16.32 -4.15 -10.03
C PHE A 41 15.67 -5.13 -9.05
N PRO A 42 15.53 -6.41 -9.43
CA PRO A 42 15.07 -7.44 -8.50
C PRO A 42 15.97 -7.50 -7.27
N LYS A 43 15.35 -7.57 -6.09
CA LYS A 43 16.02 -7.76 -4.80
C LYS A 43 15.28 -8.86 -4.03
N GLU A 44 15.99 -9.60 -3.21
CA GLU A 44 15.36 -10.42 -2.18
C GLU A 44 14.66 -9.48 -1.18
N THR A 45 13.38 -9.72 -0.91
CA THR A 45 12.56 -8.83 -0.08
C THR A 45 11.36 -9.56 0.52
N SER A 46 10.95 -9.11 1.70
CA SER A 46 9.70 -9.49 2.37
C SER A 46 8.49 -8.71 1.85
N ALA A 47 8.65 -7.73 0.96
CA ALA A 47 7.54 -7.05 0.30
C ALA A 47 6.70 -8.04 -0.54
N SER A 48 5.41 -7.73 -0.69
CA SER A 48 4.49 -8.53 -1.52
C SER A 48 4.49 -8.08 -2.98
N TYR A 49 4.84 -6.82 -3.22
CA TYR A 49 4.87 -6.19 -4.54
C TYR A 49 6.10 -5.29 -4.68
N SER A 50 6.37 -4.86 -5.91
CA SER A 50 7.43 -3.90 -6.20
C SER A 50 7.02 -2.86 -7.23
N LEU A 51 7.56 -1.66 -7.09
CA LEU A 51 7.57 -0.57 -8.07
C LEU A 51 9.02 -0.30 -8.49
N ARG A 52 9.25 0.17 -9.71
CA ARG A 52 10.60 0.32 -10.26
C ARG A 52 11.32 1.57 -9.77
N GLU A 53 10.59 2.66 -9.58
CA GLU A 53 11.17 3.96 -9.25
C GLU A 53 10.15 4.89 -8.57
N PRO A 54 10.60 5.99 -7.93
CA PRO A 54 9.70 6.91 -7.22
C PRO A 54 8.57 7.49 -8.09
N ALA A 55 8.76 7.63 -9.39
CA ALA A 55 7.70 8.08 -10.30
C ALA A 55 6.50 7.12 -10.31
N GLU A 56 6.75 5.81 -10.26
CA GLU A 56 5.67 4.82 -10.20
C GLU A 56 4.93 4.84 -8.84
N VAL A 57 5.58 5.29 -7.76
CA VAL A 57 4.92 5.51 -6.46
C VAL A 57 3.87 6.62 -6.61
N MET A 58 4.21 7.70 -7.30
CA MET A 58 3.26 8.79 -7.58
C MET A 58 2.06 8.28 -8.38
N ASP A 59 2.31 7.51 -9.45
CA ASP A 59 1.24 6.93 -10.27
C ASP A 59 0.35 5.96 -9.48
N PHE A 60 0.94 5.16 -8.60
CA PHE A 60 0.21 4.27 -7.70
C PHE A 60 -0.71 5.06 -6.77
N LEU A 61 -0.21 6.11 -6.10
CA LEU A 61 -1.00 6.93 -5.19
C LEU A 61 -2.12 7.68 -5.93
N HIS A 62 -1.86 8.20 -7.13
CA HIS A 62 -2.89 8.82 -7.97
C HIS A 62 -3.99 7.81 -8.34
N ARG A 63 -3.63 6.59 -8.71
CA ARG A 63 -4.60 5.52 -9.01
C ARG A 63 -5.43 5.17 -7.77
N LEU A 64 -4.82 5.12 -6.58
CA LEU A 64 -5.53 4.85 -5.33
C LEU A 64 -6.57 5.94 -5.01
N VAL A 65 -6.20 7.21 -5.16
CA VAL A 65 -7.11 8.35 -4.98
C VAL A 65 -8.25 8.32 -6.00
N ASN A 66 -7.94 8.07 -7.27
CA ASN A 66 -8.94 7.99 -8.33
C ASN A 66 -9.92 6.83 -8.10
N TRP A 67 -9.41 5.66 -7.72
CA TRP A 67 -10.23 4.51 -7.33
C TRP A 67 -11.19 4.88 -6.19
N LYS A 68 -10.69 5.53 -5.12
CA LYS A 68 -11.54 5.97 -4.01
C LYS A 68 -12.65 6.90 -4.48
N ARG A 69 -12.33 7.89 -5.32
CA ARG A 69 -13.33 8.84 -5.87
C ARG A 69 -14.40 8.14 -6.70
N LEU A 70 -14.02 7.17 -7.53
CA LEU A 70 -14.97 6.39 -8.34
C LEU A 70 -15.88 5.55 -7.43
N SER A 71 -15.31 4.86 -6.45
CA SER A 71 -16.08 4.02 -5.51
C SER A 71 -17.12 4.81 -4.70
N LEU A 72 -16.85 6.09 -4.41
CA LEU A 72 -17.80 6.97 -3.72
C LEU A 72 -18.96 7.38 -4.63
N LYS A 73 -18.65 7.78 -5.88
CA LYS A 73 -19.68 8.11 -6.89
C LYS A 73 -20.60 6.94 -7.19
N GLU A 74 -20.07 5.71 -7.19
CA GLU A 74 -20.88 4.51 -7.38
C GLU A 74 -21.83 4.27 -6.20
N ARG A 75 -21.36 4.46 -4.95
CA ARG A 75 -22.19 4.34 -3.75
C ARG A 75 -23.33 5.36 -3.70
N GLU A 76 -23.08 6.59 -4.15
CA GLU A 76 -24.08 7.65 -4.23
C GLU A 76 -25.19 7.35 -5.27
N LYS A 77 -24.88 6.60 -6.34
CA LYS A 77 -25.88 6.22 -7.37
C LYS A 77 -26.80 5.08 -6.95
N VAL A 78 -26.46 4.36 -5.88
CA VAL A 78 -27.24 3.23 -5.36
C VAL A 78 -28.15 3.66 -4.21
N LEU A 79 -28.06 4.93 -3.79
CA LEU A 79 -29.01 5.62 -2.90
C LEU A 79 -30.02 6.42 -3.73
#